data_AF-A0A496WWV1-F1
#
_entry.id   AF-A0A496WWV1-F1
#
_cell.length_a   1.000
_cell.length_b   1.000
_cell.length_c   1.000
_cell.angle_alpha   90.00
_cell.angle_beta   90.00
_cell.angle_gamma   90.00
#
_symmetry.space_group_name_H-M   'P 1'
#
loop_
_entity.id
_entity.type
_entity.pdbx_description
1 polymer ?
#
loop_
_entity_poly.entity_id
_entity_poly.type
_entity_poly.pdbx_seq_one_letter_code
_entity_poly.pdbx_strand_id
1 'polypeptide(L)'
;MTESTAHRRAKGQAAGRSGTTEKKISGGRRLDAVTRKTATEIERSGSSAGLVKAARRLRDSGKPKRVLQVPQTDMAKAADAMRKVGIGGTVKNMSGTKRQSISKPSKRL
;
A
#
# COMPACT_ATOMS: atom_id res chain seq x y z
N MET A 1 9.64 6.75 17.79
CA MET A 1 9.48 7.62 16.59
C MET A 1 8.02 8.03 16.49
N THR A 2 7.76 9.33 16.45
CA THR A 2 6.40 9.87 16.31
C THR A 2 6.00 9.83 14.83
N GLU A 3 4.76 9.41 14.55
CA GLU A 3 4.22 9.45 13.19
C GLU A 3 4.21 10.90 12.65
N SER A 4 4.74 11.11 11.44
CA SER A 4 4.70 12.42 10.79
C SER A 4 3.26 12.84 10.49
N THR A 5 2.95 14.13 10.69
CA THR A 5 1.65 14.74 10.33
C THR A 5 1.28 14.50 8.87
N ALA A 6 2.27 14.47 7.97
CA ALA A 6 2.07 14.19 6.56
C ALA A 6 1.65 12.73 6.31
N HIS A 7 2.13 11.79 7.11
CA HIS A 7 1.72 10.39 7.06
C HIS A 7 0.27 10.23 7.53
N ARG A 8 -0.06 10.82 8.69
CA ARG A 8 -1.42 10.81 9.23
C ARG A 8 -2.46 11.39 8.26
N ARG A 9 -2.14 12.53 7.63
CA ARG A 9 -3.00 13.15 6.60
C ARG A 9 -3.19 12.23 5.40
N ALA A 10 -2.13 11.60 4.93
CA ALA A 10 -2.20 10.69 3.79
C ALA A 10 -3.09 9.46 4.10
N LYS A 11 -3.04 8.92 5.33
CA LYS A 11 -3.97 7.86 5.76
C LYS A 11 -5.42 8.31 5.67
N GLY A 12 -5.73 9.49 6.23
CA GLY A 12 -7.08 10.05 6.18
C GLY A 12 -7.59 10.25 4.76
N GLN A 13 -6.74 10.78 3.87
CA GLN A 13 -7.07 10.94 2.45
C GLN A 13 -7.31 9.60 1.75
N ALA A 14 -6.49 8.58 2.05
CA ALA A 14 -6.63 7.24 1.48
C ALA A 14 -7.90 6.51 1.96
N ALA A 15 -8.31 6.74 3.21
CA ALA A 15 -9.55 6.22 3.75
C ALA A 15 -10.79 6.92 3.15
N GLY A 16 -10.72 8.23 2.96
CA GLY A 16 -11.86 9.03 2.50
C GLY A 16 -13.03 9.00 3.49
N ARG A 17 -14.23 9.42 3.06
CA ARG A 17 -15.43 9.51 3.93
C ARG A 17 -15.93 8.16 4.46
N SER A 18 -15.62 7.06 3.79
CA SER A 18 -16.19 5.73 4.05
C SER A 18 -15.16 4.67 4.42
N GLY A 19 -13.90 5.06 4.59
CA GLY A 19 -12.82 4.17 4.99
C GLY A 19 -12.44 4.35 6.47
N THR A 20 -11.66 3.40 6.96
CA THR A 20 -11.07 3.43 8.30
C THR A 20 -9.56 3.43 8.17
N THR A 21 -8.88 4.26 8.97
CA THR A 21 -7.42 4.21 9.09
C THR A 21 -6.99 3.19 10.13
N GLU A 22 -5.76 2.69 10.04
CA GLU A 22 -5.15 1.81 11.04
C GLU A 22 -5.94 0.53 11.36
N LYS A 23 -6.60 -0.05 10.35
CA LYS A 23 -7.41 -1.25 10.53
C LYS A 23 -6.53 -2.42 10.96
N LYS A 24 -6.85 -3.05 12.09
CA LYS A 24 -6.15 -4.26 12.55
C LYS A 24 -6.25 -5.39 11.53
N ILE A 25 -5.13 -6.07 11.30
CA ILE A 25 -5.02 -7.31 10.52
C ILE A 25 -4.39 -8.39 11.39
N SER A 26 -4.35 -9.63 10.89
CA SER A 26 -3.80 -10.77 11.61
C SER A 26 -2.36 -10.54 12.09
N GLY A 27 -2.05 -11.08 13.27
CA GLY A 27 -0.73 -10.98 13.90
C GLY A 27 -0.43 -9.59 14.50
N GLY A 28 -1.44 -8.87 14.99
CA GLY A 28 -1.27 -7.60 15.71
C GLY A 28 -0.84 -6.41 14.83
N ARG A 29 -0.83 -6.56 13.51
CA ARG A 29 -0.45 -5.51 12.56
C ARG A 29 -1.64 -4.63 12.19
N ARG A 30 -1.39 -3.49 11.54
CA ARG A 30 -2.43 -2.55 11.08
C ARG A 30 -2.19 -2.16 9.62
N LEU A 31 -3.28 -1.95 8.89
CA LEU A 31 -3.30 -1.34 7.56
C LEU A 31 -3.50 0.17 7.66
N ASP A 32 -2.79 0.94 6.85
CA ASP A 32 -2.86 2.40 6.92
C ASP A 32 -4.25 2.96 6.61
N ALA A 33 -4.89 2.45 5.55
CA ALA A 33 -6.28 2.80 5.22
C ALA A 33 -7.01 1.65 4.53
N VAL A 34 -8.29 1.47 4.87
CA VAL A 34 -9.13 0.42 4.30
C VAL A 34 -10.54 0.95 4.02
N THR A 35 -11.06 0.65 2.84
CA THR A 35 -12.48 0.79 2.51
C THR A 35 -13.12 -0.60 2.32
N ARG A 36 -14.40 -0.65 1.94
CA ARG A 36 -15.09 -1.93 1.67
C ARG A 36 -14.31 -2.83 0.70
N LYS A 37 -13.77 -2.26 -0.39
CA LYS A 37 -13.12 -3.01 -1.48
C LYS A 37 -11.60 -2.78 -1.59
N THR A 38 -11.05 -1.74 -0.97
CA THR A 38 -9.66 -1.32 -1.16
C THR A 38 -8.88 -1.36 0.14
N ALA A 39 -7.67 -1.92 0.10
CA ALA A 39 -6.64 -1.72 1.12
C ALA A 39 -5.54 -0.81 0.57
N THR A 40 -5.10 0.14 1.36
CA THR A 40 -4.05 1.10 1.01
C THR A 40 -2.97 1.11 2.09
N GLU A 41 -1.71 1.00 1.68
CA GLU A 41 -0.52 1.25 2.50
C GLU A 41 0.23 2.46 1.96
N ILE A 42 0.85 3.22 2.87
CA ILE A 42 1.59 4.43 2.56
C ILE A 42 3.00 4.26 3.07
N GLU A 43 3.97 4.12 2.17
CA GLU A 43 5.38 3.95 2.54
C GLU A 43 6.17 5.14 2.05
N ARG A 44 6.61 6.00 2.99
CA ARG A 44 7.28 7.28 2.68
C ARG A 44 8.79 7.22 2.81
N SER A 45 9.36 6.17 3.41
CA SER A 45 10.81 6.06 3.62
C SER A 45 11.58 5.70 2.35
N GLY A 46 10.91 5.13 1.34
CA GLY A 46 11.56 4.61 0.14
C GLY A 46 12.43 3.37 0.38
N SER A 47 12.49 2.86 1.63
CA SER A 47 13.31 1.71 1.98
C SER A 47 12.73 0.41 1.38
N SER A 48 13.57 -0.42 0.76
CA SER A 48 13.12 -1.68 0.16
C SER A 48 12.47 -2.62 1.19
N ALA A 49 12.99 -2.64 2.42
CA ALA A 49 12.39 -3.40 3.52
C ALA A 49 10.99 -2.90 3.89
N GLY A 50 10.80 -1.57 3.97
CA GLY A 50 9.49 -0.95 4.22
C GLY A 50 8.49 -1.26 3.11
N LEU A 51 8.92 -1.12 1.84
CA LEU A 51 8.08 -1.40 0.67
C LEU A 51 7.62 -2.87 0.63
N VAL A 52 8.51 -3.82 0.91
CA VAL A 52 8.15 -5.25 0.99
C VAL A 52 7.20 -5.51 2.16
N LYS A 53 7.42 -4.86 3.31
CA LYS A 53 6.54 -4.99 4.48
C LYS A 53 5.13 -4.46 4.18
N ALA A 54 5.02 -3.30 3.55
CA ALA A 54 3.76 -2.72 3.09
C ALA A 54 3.05 -3.65 2.09
N ALA A 55 3.77 -4.17 1.09
CA ALA A 55 3.22 -5.14 0.14
C ALA A 55 2.70 -6.42 0.83
N ARG A 56 3.41 -6.95 1.84
CA ARG A 56 2.93 -8.10 2.63
C ARG A 56 1.65 -7.79 3.40
N ARG A 57 1.53 -6.60 4.01
CA ARG A 57 0.28 -6.18 4.67
C ARG A 57 -0.87 -6.09 3.68
N LEU A 58 -0.64 -5.53 2.48
CA LEU A 58 -1.65 -5.48 1.41
C LEU A 58 -2.09 -6.87 0.96
N ARG A 59 -1.17 -7.83 0.87
CA ARG A 59 -1.51 -9.24 0.60
C ARG A 59 -2.43 -9.79 1.68
N ASP A 60 -2.01 -9.65 2.94
CA ASP A 60 -2.70 -10.21 4.11
C ASP A 60 -4.04 -9.52 4.40
N SER A 61 -4.29 -8.34 3.81
CA SER A 61 -5.58 -7.65 3.90
C SER A 61 -6.77 -8.44 3.32
N GLY A 62 -6.51 -9.40 2.43
CA GLY A 62 -7.54 -10.15 1.69
C GLY A 62 -8.39 -9.27 0.74
N LYS A 63 -8.10 -7.98 0.61
CA LYS A 63 -8.91 -7.07 -0.21
C LYS A 63 -8.64 -7.28 -1.71
N PRO A 64 -9.69 -7.17 -2.56
CA PRO A 64 -9.54 -7.35 -3.99
C PRO A 64 -8.74 -6.21 -4.64
N LYS A 65 -8.90 -4.96 -4.17
CA LYS A 65 -8.12 -3.81 -4.62
C LYS A 65 -7.04 -3.49 -3.60
N ARG A 66 -5.79 -3.41 -4.06
CA ARG A 66 -4.61 -3.12 -3.24
C ARG A 66 -3.89 -1.91 -3.81
N VAL A 67 -3.57 -0.94 -2.97
CA VAL A 67 -2.90 0.30 -3.37
C VAL A 67 -1.68 0.52 -2.48
N LEU A 68 -0.51 0.70 -3.10
CA LEU A 68 0.70 1.11 -2.42
C LEU A 68 1.04 2.55 -2.83
N GLN A 69 0.95 3.48 -1.89
CA GLN A 69 1.21 4.90 -2.12
C GLN A 69 2.61 5.26 -1.62
N VAL A 70 3.42 5.87 -2.50
CA VAL A 70 4.85 6.11 -2.27
C VAL A 70 5.31 7.45 -2.85
N PRO A 71 6.49 7.98 -2.44
CA PRO A 71 7.16 9.05 -3.18
C PRO A 71 7.33 8.68 -4.66
N GLN A 72 7.24 9.67 -5.55
CA GLN A 72 7.28 9.42 -7.00
C GLN A 72 8.57 8.72 -7.44
N THR A 73 9.70 9.05 -6.81
CA THR A 73 11.03 8.46 -7.06
C THR A 73 11.11 6.97 -6.72
N ASP A 74 10.23 6.47 -5.85
CA ASP A 74 10.24 5.08 -5.38
C ASP A 74 9.16 4.21 -6.03
N MET A 75 8.40 4.74 -6.98
CA MET A 75 7.32 3.99 -7.65
C MET A 75 7.83 2.69 -8.30
N ALA A 76 9.00 2.72 -8.94
CA ALA A 76 9.60 1.53 -9.55
C ALA A 76 9.96 0.46 -8.50
N LYS A 77 10.63 0.87 -7.41
CA LYS A 77 10.96 -0.03 -6.29
C LYS A 77 9.72 -0.62 -5.63
N ALA A 78 8.65 0.18 -5.51
CA ALA A 78 7.38 -0.25 -4.96
C ALA A 78 6.70 -1.31 -5.85
N ALA A 79 6.75 -1.12 -7.17
CA ALA A 79 6.27 -2.10 -8.15
C ALA A 79 7.02 -3.44 -8.00
N ASP A 80 8.34 -3.39 -7.87
CA ASP A 80 9.17 -4.60 -7.70
C ASP A 80 8.91 -5.29 -6.36
N ALA A 81 8.70 -4.53 -5.28
CA ALA A 81 8.30 -5.09 -3.99
C ALA A 81 6.95 -5.82 -4.07
N MET A 82 5.96 -5.27 -4.77
CA MET A 82 4.67 -5.93 -5.00
C MET A 82 4.81 -7.23 -5.81
N ARG A 83 5.61 -7.19 -6.89
CA ARG A 83 5.92 -8.38 -7.71
C ARG A 83 6.63 -9.45 -6.89
N LYS A 84 7.65 -9.08 -6.10
CA LYS A 84 8.40 -9.98 -5.21
C LYS A 84 7.52 -10.65 -4.16
N VAL A 85 6.51 -9.96 -3.66
CA VAL A 85 5.52 -10.52 -2.72
C VAL A 85 4.45 -11.37 -3.44
N GLY A 86 4.41 -11.32 -4.78
CA GLY A 86 3.48 -12.11 -5.59
C GLY A 86 2.07 -11.53 -5.67
N ILE A 87 1.91 -10.21 -5.49
CA ILE A 87 0.60 -9.55 -5.53
C ILE A 87 0.48 -8.57 -6.69
N GLY A 88 -0.72 -8.51 -7.26
CA GLY A 88 -1.14 -7.43 -8.13
C GLY A 88 -1.81 -6.30 -7.35
N GLY A 89 -1.91 -5.14 -7.99
CA GLY A 89 -2.56 -3.94 -7.45
C GLY A 89 -2.09 -2.68 -8.14
N THR A 90 -2.20 -1.55 -7.46
CA THR A 90 -1.82 -0.24 -8.01
C THR A 90 -0.74 0.41 -7.16
N VAL A 91 0.34 0.85 -7.79
CA VAL A 91 1.30 1.77 -7.17
C VAL A 91 0.89 3.19 -7.55
N LYS A 92 0.85 4.10 -6.58
CA LYS A 92 0.41 5.50 -6.77
C LYS A 92 1.43 6.45 -6.15
N ASN A 93 1.70 7.58 -6.79
CA ASN A 93 2.52 8.62 -6.15
C ASN A 93 1.73 9.35 -5.04
N MET A 94 2.43 10.06 -4.16
CA MET A 94 1.80 10.77 -3.04
C MET A 94 0.71 11.77 -3.48
N SER A 95 0.89 12.49 -4.60
CA SER A 95 -0.12 13.42 -5.12
C SER A 95 -1.28 12.73 -5.83
N GLY A 96 -1.11 11.46 -6.20
CA GLY A 96 -2.12 10.66 -6.86
C GLY A 96 -2.28 10.87 -8.37
N THR A 97 -1.44 11.71 -8.96
CA THR A 97 -1.42 12.05 -10.39
C THR A 97 -0.81 10.95 -11.26
N LYS A 98 0.17 10.20 -10.72
CA LYS A 98 0.83 9.09 -11.42
C LYS A 98 0.47 7.77 -10.78
N ARG A 99 0.19 6.78 -11.63
CA ARG A 99 -0.22 5.43 -11.21
C ARG A 99 0.41 4.39 -12.12
N GLN A 100 0.74 3.25 -11.55
CA GLN A 100 1.21 2.08 -12.27
C GLN A 100 0.39 0.86 -11.83
N SER A 101 -0.17 0.14 -12.80
CA SER A 101 -0.87 -1.12 -12.55
C SER A 101 0.13 -2.26 -12.52
N ILE A 102 0.03 -3.11 -11.50
CA ILE A 102 0.85 -4.30 -11.32
C ILE A 102 -0.06 -5.51 -11.49
N SER A 103 0.20 -6.28 -12.55
CA SER A 103 -0.45 -7.57 -12.77
C SER A 103 0.02 -8.57 -11.72
N LYS A 104 -0.90 -9.41 -11.24
CA LYS A 104 -0.51 -10.55 -10.41
C LYS A 104 0.38 -11.47 -11.26
N PRO A 105 1.54 -11.92 -10.77
CA PRO A 105 2.34 -12.88 -11.53
C PRO A 105 1.50 -14.11 -11.84
N SER A 106 1.37 -14.43 -13.13
CA SER A 106 0.68 -15.64 -13.57
C SER A 106 1.42 -16.84 -13.01
N LYS A 107 0.72 -17.72 -12.29
CA LYS A 107 1.23 -19.08 -12.07
C LYS A 107 1.21 -19.74 -13.45
N ARG A 108 2.33 -19.69 -14.18
CA ARG A 108 2.57 -20.72 -15.19
C ARG A 108 2.69 -22.03 -14.41
N LEU A 109 1.62 -22.81 -14.45
CA LEU A 109 1.58 -24.22 -14.07
C LEU A 109 2.38 -25.02 -15.10
#